data_AF-A0A7J6VLE9-F1
#
_entry.id   AF-A0A7J6VLE9-F1
#
_cell.length_a   1.000
_cell.length_b   1.000
_cell.length_c   1.000
_cell.angle_alpha   90.00
_cell.angle_beta   90.00
_cell.angle_gamma   90.00
#
_symmetry.space_group_name_H-M   'P 1'
#
loop_
_entity.id
_entity.type
_entity.pdbx_description
1 polymer ?
#
loop_
_entity_poly.entity_id
_entity_poly.type
_entity_poly.pdbx_seq_one_letter_code
_entity_poly.pdbx_strand_id
1 'polypeptide(L)'
;MVKIASTNNKSSSNSKKKRVLPAVTDKKGKKKKKQIAPNNEMGEDEMNEFYTRLCTERMRKSLEENLEFQARYEKLIKEKEIEALKKQILAIGYVFSPMEGQLVDYYLRNKNLCNPMDHCPIEEVNVYANHPQSLAEKCPNSAEVWYFFTRSRPNEIQPGTDVQGQWVFCEKKDVFNQGEKVGVKQVLEYYEEGRKNKYKIIEYQLDPAPENIETGLWFVCKLYSCMDEQCQMPQLGATAL
;
A
#
# COMPACT_ATOMS: atom_id res chain seq x y z
N MET A 1 24.98 -9.65 62.07
CA MET A 1 25.38 -8.33 61.51
C MET A 1 24.10 -7.59 61.14
N VAL A 2 23.64 -6.66 61.99
CA VAL A 2 23.74 -5.18 61.77
C VAL A 2 22.82 -4.72 60.63
N LYS A 3 21.85 -3.81 60.77
CA LYS A 3 21.29 -3.00 61.87
C LYS A 3 19.91 -2.54 61.38
N ILE A 4 18.90 -2.61 62.24
CA ILE A 4 17.63 -1.89 62.09
C ILE A 4 17.87 -0.47 62.62
N ALA A 5 17.56 0.55 61.83
CA ALA A 5 17.54 1.94 62.28
C ALA A 5 16.09 2.44 62.26
N SER A 6 15.60 2.74 63.46
CA SER A 6 14.37 3.46 63.73
C SER A 6 14.73 4.93 63.93
N THR A 7 14.04 5.87 63.28
CA THR A 7 13.85 7.22 63.81
C THR A 7 12.49 7.80 63.41
N ASN A 8 11.92 8.50 64.39
CA ASN A 8 10.55 8.94 64.53
C ASN A 8 10.23 10.28 63.82
N ASN A 9 8.94 10.39 63.47
CA ASN A 9 8.00 11.52 63.61
C ASN A 9 8.43 12.96 63.29
N LYS A 10 7.62 13.60 62.44
CA LYS A 10 6.83 14.79 62.85
C LYS A 10 5.66 15.05 61.90
N SER A 11 4.48 15.15 62.50
CA SER A 11 3.25 15.70 61.98
C SER A 11 3.38 17.20 61.68
N SER A 12 2.88 17.66 60.54
CA SER A 12 2.26 18.99 60.44
C SER A 12 1.29 19.08 59.26
N SER A 13 0.19 19.75 59.59
CA SER A 13 -1.01 20.15 58.86
C SER A 13 -0.91 20.70 57.43
N ASN A 14 -2.09 20.63 56.79
CA ASN A 14 -2.65 21.55 55.78
C ASN A 14 -2.03 21.58 54.38
N SER A 15 -2.78 21.10 53.39
CA SER A 15 -3.66 21.97 52.56
C SER A 15 -4.14 21.23 51.31
N LYS A 16 -5.45 21.31 51.05
CA LYS A 16 -6.09 20.84 49.82
C LYS A 16 -5.47 21.54 48.60
N LYS A 17 -4.63 20.84 47.83
CA LYS A 17 -4.29 21.25 46.45
C LYS A 17 -5.21 20.49 45.48
N LYS A 18 -6.21 21.19 44.95
CA LYS A 18 -6.96 20.78 43.75
C LYS A 18 -5.94 20.53 42.62
N ARG A 19 -5.80 19.28 42.20
CA ARG A 19 -5.04 18.94 40.99
C ARG A 19 -5.98 19.18 39.80
N VAL A 20 -5.76 20.31 39.13
CA VAL A 20 -6.38 20.63 37.84
C VAL A 20 -5.84 19.62 36.82
N LEU A 21 -6.72 18.80 36.24
CA LEU A 21 -6.41 17.99 35.06
C LEU A 21 -6.24 18.93 33.85
N PRO A 22 -5.27 18.68 32.96
CA PRO A 22 -5.03 19.57 31.83
C PRO A 22 -6.18 19.48 30.82
N ALA A 23 -6.56 20.64 30.27
CA ALA A 23 -7.50 20.74 29.17
C ALA A 23 -6.91 20.08 27.92
N VAL A 24 -7.55 19.01 27.46
CA VAL A 24 -7.32 18.48 26.11
C VAL A 24 -8.06 19.41 25.14
N THR A 25 -7.28 20.13 24.34
CA THR A 25 -7.80 20.96 23.25
C THR A 25 -8.07 20.07 22.04
N ASP A 26 -9.33 20.01 21.59
CA ASP A 26 -9.65 19.40 20.29
C ASP A 26 -9.35 20.42 19.17
N LYS A 27 -8.28 20.16 18.43
CA LYS A 27 -7.92 20.84 17.19
C LYS A 27 -8.76 20.30 16.04
N LYS A 28 -10.03 20.72 15.92
CA LYS A 28 -10.73 20.71 14.63
C LYS A 28 -11.56 21.97 14.46
N GLY A 29 -11.06 22.88 13.63
CA GLY A 29 -11.81 24.02 13.12
C GLY A 29 -13.02 23.56 12.31
N LYS A 30 -14.12 23.21 12.97
CA LYS A 30 -15.44 23.17 12.34
C LYS A 30 -15.92 24.61 12.26
N LYS A 31 -15.98 25.17 11.04
CA LYS A 31 -16.75 26.39 10.76
C LYS A 31 -18.15 26.18 11.36
N LYS A 32 -18.54 26.96 12.38
CA LYS A 32 -19.91 26.99 12.86
C LYS A 32 -20.78 27.39 11.66
N LYS A 33 -21.59 26.46 11.13
CA LYS A 33 -22.65 26.83 10.19
C LYS A 33 -23.55 27.83 10.93
N LYS A 34 -23.66 29.06 10.42
CA LYS A 34 -24.65 30.04 10.88
C LYS A 34 -26.01 29.34 10.85
N GLN A 35 -26.65 29.18 12.00
CA GLN A 35 -28.08 28.87 12.02
C GLN A 35 -28.77 30.11 11.48
N ILE A 36 -29.40 29.98 10.32
CA ILE A 36 -30.26 31.03 9.77
C ILE A 36 -31.53 30.97 10.61
N ALA A 37 -31.75 31.98 11.45
CA ALA A 37 -33.00 32.10 12.18
C ALA A 37 -34.12 32.46 11.19
N PRO A 38 -35.34 31.91 11.36
CA PRO A 38 -36.48 32.30 10.56
C PRO A 38 -36.75 33.81 10.72
N ASN A 39 -37.09 34.51 9.62
CA ASN A 39 -37.54 35.91 9.70
C ASN A 39 -38.93 35.96 10.35
N ASN A 40 -39.19 37.01 11.15
CA ASN A 40 -40.41 37.20 11.93
C ASN A 40 -41.71 37.39 11.11
N GLU A 41 -41.69 37.14 9.80
CA GLU A 41 -42.80 37.36 8.87
C GLU A 41 -43.32 36.05 8.22
N MET A 42 -42.75 34.87 8.55
CA MET A 42 -43.23 33.58 8.02
C MET A 42 -44.49 33.10 8.74
N GLY A 43 -45.43 32.51 7.98
CA GLY A 43 -46.67 31.94 8.52
C GLY A 43 -46.40 30.71 9.43
N GLU A 44 -47.36 30.36 10.29
CA GLU A 44 -47.22 29.24 11.25
C GLU A 44 -46.88 27.91 10.56
N ASP A 45 -47.47 27.64 9.39
CA ASP A 45 -47.21 26.45 8.58
C ASP A 45 -45.76 26.42 8.04
N GLU A 46 -45.27 27.55 7.53
CA GLU A 46 -43.89 27.69 7.04
C GLU A 46 -42.87 27.55 8.18
N MET A 47 -43.21 28.07 9.35
CA MET A 47 -42.40 27.95 10.55
C MET A 47 -42.32 26.49 11.03
N ASN A 48 -43.45 25.77 11.03
CA ASN A 48 -43.49 24.37 11.42
C ASN A 48 -42.75 23.47 10.42
N GLU A 49 -42.83 23.78 9.11
CA GLU A 49 -42.05 23.11 8.07
C GLU A 49 -40.55 23.35 8.26
N PHE A 50 -40.14 24.59 8.57
CA PHE A 50 -38.74 24.94 8.85
C PHE A 50 -38.15 24.15 10.03
N TYR A 51 -38.86 24.10 11.16
CA TYR A 51 -38.39 23.34 12.33
C TYR A 51 -38.40 21.83 12.09
N THR A 52 -39.40 21.31 11.37
CA THR A 52 -39.45 19.90 10.97
C THR A 52 -38.24 19.54 10.10
N ARG A 53 -37.91 20.40 9.13
CA ARG A 53 -36.72 20.24 8.29
C ARG A 53 -35.42 20.28 9.10
N LEU A 54 -35.28 21.23 10.02
CA LEU A 54 -34.09 21.33 10.87
C LEU A 54 -33.92 20.08 11.76
N CYS A 55 -35.00 19.59 12.36
CA CYS A 55 -34.99 18.37 13.18
C CYS A 55 -34.65 17.12 12.35
N THR A 56 -35.24 16.96 11.17
CA THR A 56 -34.97 15.83 10.27
C THR A 56 -33.55 15.87 9.71
N GLU A 57 -33.03 17.04 9.33
CA GLU A 57 -31.63 17.20 8.89
C GLU A 57 -30.63 16.84 10.00
N ARG A 58 -30.91 17.25 11.25
CA ARG A 58 -30.08 16.89 12.40
C ARG A 58 -30.10 15.39 12.67
N MET A 59 -31.28 14.78 12.63
CA MET A 59 -31.43 13.34 12.84
C MET A 59 -30.77 12.53 11.73
N ARG A 60 -30.98 12.93 10.46
CA ARG A 60 -30.32 12.34 9.29
C ARG A 60 -28.81 12.37 9.44
N LYS A 61 -28.23 13.53 9.81
CA LYS A 61 -26.79 13.66 9.99
C LYS A 61 -26.26 12.77 11.11
N SER A 62 -26.99 12.65 12.22
CA SER A 62 -26.64 11.73 13.30
C SER A 62 -26.68 10.27 12.85
N LEU A 63 -27.62 9.91 11.98
CA LEU A 63 -27.72 8.57 11.42
C LEU A 63 -26.58 8.27 10.45
N GLU A 64 -26.23 9.23 9.58
CA GLU A 64 -25.07 9.13 8.68
C GLU A 64 -23.76 8.96 9.47
N GLU A 65 -23.55 9.76 10.52
CA GLU A 65 -22.38 9.64 11.40
C GLU A 65 -22.31 8.25 12.09
N ASN A 66 -23.46 7.69 12.50
CA ASN A 66 -23.53 6.35 13.07
C ASN A 66 -23.23 5.26 12.04
N LEU A 67 -23.77 5.38 10.82
CA LEU A 67 -23.52 4.42 9.74
C LEU A 67 -22.04 4.42 9.32
N GLU A 68 -21.43 5.60 9.22
CA GLU A 68 -19.99 5.71 8.98
C GLU A 68 -19.17 5.06 10.10
N PHE A 69 -19.58 5.26 11.35
CA PHE A 69 -18.91 4.65 12.49
C PHE A 69 -18.96 3.12 12.44
N GLN A 70 -20.14 2.57 12.14
CA GLN A 70 -20.33 1.13 11.97
C GLN A 70 -19.46 0.58 10.83
N ALA A 71 -19.50 1.21 9.65
CA ALA A 71 -18.69 0.78 8.50
C ALA A 71 -17.18 0.79 8.80
N ARG A 72 -16.68 1.80 9.53
CA ARG A 72 -15.28 1.86 9.97
C ARG A 72 -14.93 0.74 10.94
N TYR A 73 -15.83 0.43 11.87
CA TYR A 73 -15.61 -0.61 12.86
C TYR A 73 -15.57 -2.00 12.20
N GLU A 74 -16.50 -2.28 11.28
CA GLU A 74 -16.51 -3.51 10.50
C GLU A 74 -15.24 -3.66 9.65
N LYS A 75 -14.80 -2.57 9.00
CA LYS A 75 -13.54 -2.56 8.25
C LYS A 75 -12.34 -2.92 9.14
N LEU A 76 -12.25 -2.33 10.33
CA LEU A 76 -11.16 -2.60 11.27
C LEU A 76 -11.14 -4.05 11.77
N ILE A 77 -12.32 -4.64 12.02
CA ILE A 77 -12.41 -6.06 12.41
C ILE A 77 -11.90 -6.95 11.29
N LYS A 78 -12.40 -6.75 10.07
CA LYS A 78 -11.98 -7.53 8.89
C LYS A 78 -10.47 -7.43 8.64
N GLU A 79 -9.90 -6.23 8.74
CA GLU A 79 -8.44 -6.03 8.58
C GLU A 79 -7.63 -6.82 9.61
N LYS A 80 -8.07 -6.85 10.88
CA LYS A 80 -7.41 -7.61 11.94
C LYS A 80 -7.52 -9.13 11.74
N GLU A 81 -8.68 -9.60 11.31
CA GLU A 81 -8.89 -11.03 11.01
C GLU A 81 -8.02 -11.49 9.84
N ILE A 82 -7.95 -10.68 8.77
CA ILE A 82 -7.07 -10.95 7.63
C ILE A 82 -5.60 -11.01 8.07
N GLU A 83 -5.15 -10.09 8.91
CA GLU A 83 -3.76 -10.08 9.39
C GLU A 83 -3.44 -11.29 10.27
N ALA A 84 -4.38 -11.70 11.13
CA ALA A 84 -4.24 -12.91 11.92
C ALA A 84 -4.16 -14.18 11.04
N LEU A 85 -5.03 -14.27 10.03
CA LEU A 85 -5.04 -15.36 9.05
C LEU A 85 -3.73 -15.40 8.24
N LYS A 86 -3.23 -14.25 7.76
CA LYS A 86 -1.94 -14.15 7.06
C LYS A 86 -0.81 -14.71 7.93
N LYS A 87 -0.73 -14.30 9.19
CA LYS A 87 0.29 -14.78 10.13
C LYS A 87 0.21 -16.29 10.33
N GLN A 88 -1.00 -16.84 10.42
CA GLN A 88 -1.22 -18.29 10.56
C GLN A 88 -0.82 -19.06 9.29
N ILE A 89 -1.21 -18.57 8.12
CA ILE A 89 -0.88 -19.16 6.81
C ILE A 89 0.65 -19.19 6.61
N LEU A 90 1.33 -18.08 6.91
CA LEU A 90 2.78 -17.98 6.85
C LEU A 90 3.46 -18.95 7.83
N ALA A 91 2.92 -19.11 9.05
CA ALA A 91 3.46 -20.04 10.03
C ALA A 91 3.35 -21.52 9.58
N ILE A 92 2.37 -21.84 8.74
CA ILE A 92 2.20 -23.18 8.14
C ILE A 92 3.10 -23.34 6.89
N GLY A 93 3.79 -22.29 6.45
CA GLY A 93 4.72 -22.30 5.32
C GLY A 93 4.08 -21.99 3.97
N TYR A 94 2.80 -21.59 3.94
CA TYR A 94 2.18 -21.12 2.71
C TYR A 94 2.65 -19.72 2.39
N VAL A 95 3.31 -19.58 1.24
CA VAL A 95 3.81 -18.31 0.72
C VAL A 95 3.17 -17.99 -0.63
N PHE A 96 3.06 -16.71 -0.94
CA PHE A 96 2.56 -16.27 -2.23
C PHE A 96 3.55 -16.62 -3.35
N SER A 97 3.24 -17.67 -4.10
CA SER A 97 4.05 -18.16 -5.23
C SER A 97 3.14 -18.59 -6.39
N PRO A 98 2.50 -17.62 -7.08
CA PRO A 98 1.59 -17.92 -8.18
C PRO A 98 2.36 -18.47 -9.40
N MET A 99 1.68 -19.28 -10.20
CA MET A 99 2.17 -19.64 -11.54
C MET A 99 2.18 -18.40 -12.44
N GLU A 100 3.09 -18.33 -13.42
CA GLU A 100 3.20 -17.18 -14.33
C GLU A 100 1.87 -16.85 -15.03
N GLY A 101 1.18 -17.88 -15.54
CA GLY A 101 -0.14 -17.73 -16.15
C GLY A 101 -1.18 -17.14 -15.19
N GLN A 102 -1.24 -17.61 -13.95
CA GLN A 102 -2.16 -17.09 -12.93
C GLN A 102 -1.80 -15.67 -12.49
N LEU A 103 -0.50 -15.35 -12.40
CA LEU A 103 -0.02 -14.01 -12.08
C LEU A 103 -0.51 -12.99 -13.10
N VAL A 104 -0.44 -13.34 -14.38
CA VAL A 104 -0.90 -12.49 -15.47
C VAL A 104 -2.42 -12.48 -15.56
N ASP A 105 -3.04 -13.65 -15.64
CA ASP A 105 -4.45 -13.80 -15.98
C ASP A 105 -5.40 -13.37 -14.85
N TYR A 106 -5.02 -13.59 -13.59
CA TYR A 106 -5.83 -13.17 -12.45
C TYR A 106 -5.39 -11.82 -11.90
N TYR A 107 -4.14 -11.68 -11.43
CA TYR A 107 -3.73 -10.48 -10.71
C TYR A 107 -3.55 -9.28 -11.63
N LEU A 108 -2.76 -9.42 -12.70
CA LEU A 108 -2.46 -8.31 -13.60
C LEU A 108 -3.68 -7.90 -14.43
N ARG A 109 -4.46 -8.86 -14.93
CA ARG A 109 -5.72 -8.58 -15.65
C ARG A 109 -6.70 -7.81 -14.80
N ASN A 110 -7.00 -8.30 -13.58
CA ASN A 110 -7.93 -7.61 -12.69
C ASN A 110 -7.42 -6.23 -12.29
N LYS A 111 -6.10 -6.07 -12.11
CA LYS A 111 -5.50 -4.76 -11.83
C LYS A 111 -5.71 -3.76 -12.97
N ASN A 112 -5.51 -4.19 -14.22
CA ASN A 112 -5.71 -3.34 -15.39
C ASN A 112 -7.19 -3.00 -15.66
N LEU A 113 -8.10 -3.92 -15.35
CA LEU A 113 -9.55 -3.72 -15.51
C LEU A 113 -10.20 -3.02 -14.31
N CYS A 114 -9.43 -2.63 -13.30
CA CYS A 114 -9.94 -2.09 -12.03
C CYS A 114 -10.98 -3.00 -11.35
N ASN A 115 -10.89 -4.31 -11.58
CA ASN A 115 -11.75 -5.28 -10.94
C ASN A 115 -11.38 -5.42 -9.46
N PRO A 116 -12.37 -5.53 -8.55
CA PRO A 116 -12.09 -5.76 -7.14
C PRO A 116 -11.36 -7.09 -6.95
N MET A 117 -10.34 -7.08 -6.09
CA MET A 117 -9.62 -8.27 -5.65
C MET A 117 -9.68 -8.31 -4.13
N ASP A 118 -10.32 -9.33 -3.56
CA ASP A 118 -10.55 -9.39 -2.11
C ASP A 118 -9.24 -9.36 -1.31
N HIS A 119 -8.19 -10.03 -1.80
CA HIS A 119 -6.92 -10.16 -1.11
C HIS A 119 -5.72 -10.14 -2.07
N CYS A 120 -5.39 -8.97 -2.62
CA CYS A 120 -4.19 -8.83 -3.45
C CYS A 120 -2.93 -8.61 -2.58
N PRO A 121 -1.92 -9.50 -2.62
CA PRO A 121 -0.69 -9.34 -1.84
C PRO A 121 0.38 -8.49 -2.55
N ILE A 122 0.10 -8.00 -3.75
CA ILE A 122 1.05 -7.27 -4.60
C ILE A 122 0.86 -5.76 -4.38
N GLU A 123 1.92 -5.06 -4.00
CA GLU A 123 1.89 -3.62 -3.72
C GLU A 123 2.21 -2.77 -4.95
N GLU A 124 1.66 -1.56 -5.01
CA GLU A 124 1.99 -0.58 -6.06
C GLU A 124 3.30 0.15 -5.74
N VAL A 125 4.31 -0.02 -6.59
CA VAL A 125 5.63 0.60 -6.43
C VAL A 125 6.17 1.04 -7.79
N ASN A 126 6.81 2.21 -7.86
CA ASN A 126 7.59 2.61 -9.02
C ASN A 126 8.93 1.87 -9.02
N VAL A 127 8.96 0.65 -9.53
CA VAL A 127 10.09 -0.28 -9.46
C VAL A 127 11.36 0.34 -10.05
N TYR A 128 11.25 1.01 -11.19
CA TYR A 128 12.40 1.55 -11.92
C TYR A 128 12.98 2.84 -11.32
N ALA A 129 12.30 3.45 -10.36
CA ALA A 129 12.79 4.62 -9.63
C ALA A 129 13.46 4.27 -8.29
N ASN A 130 13.67 2.98 -8.01
CA ASN A 130 14.25 2.51 -6.76
C ASN A 130 15.37 1.51 -7.03
N HIS A 131 16.42 1.58 -6.22
CA HIS A 131 17.45 0.55 -6.15
C HIS A 131 16.83 -0.82 -5.76
N PRO A 132 17.22 -1.94 -6.39
CA PRO A 132 16.62 -3.24 -6.12
C PRO A 132 16.79 -3.74 -4.68
N GLN A 133 17.91 -3.39 -4.02
CA GLN A 133 18.06 -3.70 -2.58
C GLN A 133 17.02 -2.97 -1.73
N SER A 134 16.76 -1.70 -2.03
CA SER A 134 15.75 -0.92 -1.30
C SER A 134 14.34 -1.44 -1.53
N LEU A 135 14.08 -2.07 -2.69
CA LEU A 135 12.82 -2.77 -2.95
C LEU A 135 12.72 -4.06 -2.11
N ALA A 136 13.79 -4.84 -2.01
CA ALA A 136 13.84 -6.06 -1.21
C ALA A 136 13.64 -5.79 0.29
N GLU A 137 14.26 -4.72 0.82
CA GLU A 137 14.18 -4.35 2.24
C GLU A 137 12.77 -3.89 2.66
N LYS A 138 11.96 -3.37 1.74
CA LYS A 138 10.58 -2.92 2.03
C LYS A 138 9.63 -4.09 2.36
N CYS A 139 9.99 -5.32 2.01
CA CYS A 139 9.12 -6.49 2.16
C CYS A 139 9.89 -7.67 2.79
N PRO A 140 10.21 -7.60 4.10
CA PRO A 140 11.10 -8.56 4.77
C PRO A 140 10.50 -9.98 4.93
N ASN A 141 9.21 -10.18 4.62
CA ASN A 141 8.48 -11.41 4.92
C ASN A 141 8.44 -12.43 3.77
N SER A 142 9.02 -12.13 2.60
CA SER A 142 9.09 -13.08 1.49
C SER A 142 10.48 -13.69 1.36
N ALA A 143 10.51 -15.01 1.15
CA ALA A 143 11.71 -15.82 1.04
C ALA A 143 12.47 -15.56 -0.28
N GLU A 144 12.98 -14.34 -0.48
CA GLU A 144 13.85 -13.91 -1.60
C GLU A 144 13.13 -13.53 -2.92
N VAL A 145 11.80 -13.50 -2.93
CA VAL A 145 11.00 -13.13 -4.10
C VAL A 145 9.98 -12.06 -3.74
N TRP A 146 9.92 -10.99 -4.52
CA TRP A 146 9.00 -9.88 -4.32
C TRP A 146 8.18 -9.61 -5.58
N TYR A 147 6.93 -9.20 -5.38
CA TYR A 147 6.00 -8.87 -6.47
C TYR A 147 5.52 -7.43 -6.30
N PHE A 148 5.58 -6.66 -7.38
CA PHE A 148 5.14 -5.26 -7.38
C PHE A 148 4.28 -4.97 -8.60
N PHE A 149 3.21 -4.19 -8.42
CA PHE A 149 2.54 -3.51 -9.51
C PHE A 149 3.29 -2.22 -9.84
N THR A 150 3.53 -1.96 -11.10
CA THR A 150 4.16 -0.72 -11.52
C THR A 150 3.47 -0.10 -12.73
N ARG A 151 3.37 1.24 -12.70
CA ARG A 151 2.84 2.12 -13.73
C ARG A 151 3.98 2.99 -14.23
N SER A 152 4.97 2.39 -14.86
CA SER A 152 6.01 3.14 -15.54
C SER A 152 6.91 2.19 -16.32
N ARG A 153 7.11 2.47 -17.60
CA ARG A 153 8.42 2.35 -18.23
C ARG A 153 8.76 3.75 -18.72
N PRO A 154 9.76 4.45 -18.15
CA PRO A 154 10.03 5.84 -18.52
C PRO A 154 10.37 6.01 -20.00
N ASN A 155 10.87 4.98 -20.67
CA ASN A 155 11.00 4.87 -22.12
C ASN A 155 11.09 3.39 -22.51
N GLU A 156 10.51 2.97 -23.64
CA GLU A 156 10.65 1.60 -24.16
C GLU A 156 12.10 1.26 -24.58
N ILE A 157 12.96 2.27 -24.69
CA ILE A 157 14.30 2.19 -25.26
C ILE A 157 15.38 2.20 -24.17
N GLN A 158 15.09 2.74 -22.99
CA GLN A 158 16.11 2.98 -21.98
C GLN A 158 15.75 2.25 -20.68
N PRO A 159 16.57 1.29 -20.24
CA PRO A 159 16.37 0.70 -18.94
C PRO A 159 16.47 1.79 -17.86
N GLY A 160 15.65 1.66 -16.81
CA GLY A 160 15.63 2.60 -15.70
C GLY A 160 17.05 2.81 -15.17
N THR A 161 17.53 4.05 -15.25
CA THR A 161 18.79 4.48 -14.66
C THR A 161 18.46 5.01 -13.27
N ASP A 162 18.83 4.26 -12.24
CA ASP A 162 18.97 4.85 -10.91
C ASP A 162 20.31 5.59 -10.85
N VAL A 163 20.48 6.49 -9.88
CA VAL A 163 21.73 7.24 -9.65
C VAL A 163 22.95 6.31 -9.52
N GLN A 164 22.72 5.03 -9.18
CA GLN A 164 23.75 4.02 -8.91
C GLN A 164 23.86 2.92 -9.99
N GLY A 165 22.86 2.72 -10.84
CA GLY A 165 22.87 1.59 -11.78
C GLY A 165 21.76 1.59 -12.82
N GLN A 166 21.76 0.55 -13.67
CA GLN A 166 20.88 0.42 -14.81
C GLN A 166 20.33 -1.00 -14.92
N TRP A 167 19.07 -1.13 -15.31
CA TRP A 167 18.54 -2.42 -15.76
C TRP A 167 19.07 -2.75 -17.16
N VAL A 168 19.05 -4.01 -17.59
CA VAL A 168 19.41 -4.41 -18.95
C VAL A 168 18.43 -5.47 -19.41
N PHE A 169 17.85 -5.28 -20.59
CA PHE A 169 16.92 -6.26 -21.17
C PHE A 169 17.66 -7.51 -21.62
N CYS A 170 17.13 -8.66 -21.22
CA CYS A 170 17.63 -9.95 -21.65
C CYS A 170 16.56 -10.63 -22.53
N GLU A 171 16.00 -11.73 -22.03
CA GLU A 171 15.08 -12.56 -22.77
C GLU A 171 13.62 -12.07 -22.70
N LYS A 172 12.91 -12.17 -23.83
CA LYS A 172 11.47 -11.94 -23.93
C LYS A 172 10.77 -13.25 -24.32
N LYS A 173 9.71 -13.63 -23.59
CA LYS A 173 8.96 -14.88 -23.80
C LYS A 173 7.47 -14.69 -23.64
N ASP A 174 6.68 -15.44 -24.37
CA ASP A 174 5.23 -15.49 -24.17
C ASP A 174 4.88 -16.20 -22.86
N VAL A 175 3.77 -15.79 -22.25
CA VAL A 175 3.19 -16.39 -21.04
C VAL A 175 1.84 -16.98 -21.39
N PHE A 176 1.66 -18.25 -21.03
CA PHE A 176 0.44 -19.00 -21.29
C PHE A 176 -0.29 -19.34 -19.99
N ASN A 177 -1.62 -19.33 -20.05
CA ASN A 177 -2.48 -19.91 -19.03
C ASN A 177 -3.45 -20.87 -19.74
N GLN A 178 -3.53 -22.12 -19.30
CA GLN A 178 -4.45 -23.13 -19.86
C GLN A 178 -4.36 -23.30 -21.40
N GLY A 179 -3.19 -23.06 -22.00
CA GLY A 179 -2.96 -23.18 -23.45
C GLY A 179 -3.24 -21.90 -24.25
N GLU A 180 -3.77 -20.86 -23.62
CA GLU A 180 -3.99 -19.55 -24.23
C GLU A 180 -2.86 -18.59 -23.86
N LYS A 181 -2.41 -17.78 -24.81
CA LYS A 181 -1.46 -16.71 -24.54
C LYS A 181 -2.20 -15.62 -23.77
N VAL A 182 -1.72 -15.32 -22.56
CA VAL A 182 -2.29 -14.29 -21.67
C VAL A 182 -1.40 -13.06 -21.52
N GLY A 183 -0.13 -13.18 -21.90
CA GLY A 183 0.83 -12.11 -21.73
C GLY A 183 2.20 -12.41 -22.28
N VAL A 184 3.12 -11.54 -21.92
CA VAL A 184 4.55 -11.63 -22.24
C VAL A 184 5.34 -11.34 -20.97
N LYS A 185 6.45 -12.05 -20.80
CA LYS A 185 7.45 -11.78 -19.77
C LYS A 185 8.74 -11.26 -20.40
N GLN A 186 9.29 -10.22 -19.80
CA GLN A 186 10.58 -9.64 -20.14
C GLN A 186 11.51 -9.79 -18.94
N VAL A 187 12.68 -10.38 -19.18
CA VAL A 187 13.73 -10.52 -18.17
C VAL A 187 14.62 -9.27 -18.20
N LEU A 188 14.91 -8.74 -17.01
CA LEU A 188 15.82 -7.61 -16.80
C LEU A 188 16.86 -7.95 -15.72
N GLU A 189 18.12 -7.64 -16.00
CA GLU A 189 19.23 -7.82 -15.06
C GLU A 189 19.77 -6.46 -14.61
N TYR A 190 20.08 -6.30 -13.33
CA TYR A 190 20.60 -5.03 -12.80
C TYR A 190 22.12 -4.97 -12.91
N TYR A 191 22.63 -3.84 -13.35
CA TYR A 191 24.05 -3.54 -13.43
C TYR A 191 24.37 -2.28 -12.62
N GLU A 192 25.41 -2.35 -11.80
CA GLU A 192 25.85 -1.27 -10.93
C GLU A 192 27.36 -1.07 -11.14
N GLU A 193 27.78 0.16 -11.39
CA GLU A 193 29.18 0.49 -11.70
C GLU A 193 29.80 -0.38 -12.81
N GLY A 194 29.01 -0.77 -13.81
CA GLY A 194 29.44 -1.62 -14.92
C GLY A 194 29.58 -3.11 -14.60
N ARG A 195 29.18 -3.56 -13.40
CA ARG A 195 29.18 -4.97 -13.00
C ARG A 195 27.76 -5.50 -12.86
N LYS A 196 27.56 -6.77 -13.23
CA LYS A 196 26.29 -7.46 -13.03
C LYS A 196 26.04 -7.63 -11.54
N ASN A 197 24.88 -7.18 -11.08
CA ASN A 197 24.42 -7.32 -9.70
C ASN A 197 23.58 -8.61 -9.56
N LYS A 198 23.38 -9.09 -8.34
CA LYS A 198 22.59 -10.30 -8.01
C LYS A 198 21.10 -10.17 -8.31
N TYR A 199 20.60 -8.94 -8.44
CA TYR A 199 19.17 -8.69 -8.59
C TYR A 199 18.70 -8.84 -10.03
N LYS A 200 17.55 -9.49 -10.17
CA LYS A 200 16.88 -9.76 -11.43
C LYS A 200 15.40 -9.48 -11.32
N ILE A 201 14.84 -8.91 -12.37
CA ILE A 201 13.40 -8.68 -12.49
C ILE A 201 12.88 -9.47 -13.67
N ILE A 202 11.69 -10.06 -13.49
CA ILE A 202 10.84 -10.49 -14.59
C ILE A 202 9.63 -9.57 -14.60
N GLU A 203 9.53 -8.75 -15.63
CA GLU A 203 8.38 -7.90 -15.92
C GLU A 203 7.34 -8.72 -16.69
N TYR A 204 6.09 -8.66 -16.26
CA TYR A 204 4.96 -9.30 -16.91
C TYR A 204 4.01 -8.22 -17.44
N GLN A 205 3.58 -8.39 -18.69
CA GLN A 205 2.65 -7.53 -19.40
C GLN A 205 1.49 -8.36 -19.96
N LEU A 206 0.28 -7.78 -19.99
CA LEU A 206 -0.86 -8.37 -20.70
C LEU A 206 -0.66 -8.30 -22.22
N ASP A 207 -1.00 -9.38 -22.90
CA ASP A 207 -0.99 -9.49 -24.35
C ASP A 207 -2.14 -10.44 -24.77
N PRO A 208 -3.21 -9.93 -25.42
CA PRO A 208 -3.37 -8.54 -25.85
C PRO A 208 -3.59 -7.57 -24.68
N ALA A 209 -3.14 -6.33 -24.86
CA ALA A 209 -3.43 -5.25 -23.93
C ALA A 209 -4.94 -4.94 -23.91
N PRO A 210 -5.55 -4.63 -22.75
CA PRO A 210 -6.95 -4.23 -22.70
C PRO A 210 -7.19 -2.92 -23.46
N GLU A 211 -8.34 -2.83 -24.11
CA GLU A 211 -8.79 -1.61 -24.78
C GLU A 211 -9.21 -0.54 -23.74
N ASN A 212 -9.03 0.75 -24.04
CA ASN A 212 -9.53 1.89 -23.26
C ASN A 212 -8.93 2.11 -21.86
N ILE A 213 -7.62 1.94 -21.67
CA ILE A 213 -6.97 2.29 -20.39
C ILE A 213 -6.48 3.75 -20.41
N GLU A 214 -7.32 4.68 -19.95
CA GLU A 214 -7.01 6.12 -19.89
C GLU A 214 -5.75 6.45 -19.06
N THR A 215 -5.43 5.61 -18.08
CA THR A 215 -4.36 5.86 -17.08
C THR A 215 -3.07 5.07 -17.34
N GLY A 216 -2.95 4.41 -18.50
CA GLY A 216 -1.81 3.58 -18.87
C GLY A 216 -1.83 2.16 -18.25
N LEU A 217 -1.11 1.26 -18.90
CA LEU A 217 -1.03 -0.16 -18.54
C LEU A 217 -0.27 -0.37 -17.22
N TRP A 218 -0.80 -1.23 -16.36
CA TRP A 218 -0.05 -1.82 -15.26
C TRP A 218 0.82 -2.96 -15.76
N PHE A 219 1.94 -3.16 -15.07
CA PHE A 219 2.81 -4.33 -15.17
C PHE A 219 2.94 -4.99 -13.80
N VAL A 220 3.26 -6.29 -13.77
CA VAL A 220 3.74 -6.96 -12.56
C VAL A 220 5.24 -7.20 -12.69
N CYS A 221 6.02 -6.78 -11.71
CA CYS A 221 7.45 -7.09 -11.62
C CYS A 221 7.67 -8.13 -10.53
N LYS A 222 8.28 -9.25 -10.90
CA LYS A 222 8.83 -10.25 -9.97
C LYS A 222 10.32 -9.98 -9.78
N LEU A 223 10.70 -9.47 -8.62
CA LEU A 223 12.10 -9.25 -8.22
C LEU A 223 12.60 -10.47 -7.45
N TYR A 224 13.83 -10.89 -7.70
CA TYR A 224 14.53 -11.89 -6.90
C TYR A 224 16.04 -11.67 -6.94
N SER A 225 16.76 -12.22 -5.96
CA SER A 225 18.23 -12.18 -5.91
C SER A 225 18.81 -13.56 -6.19
N CYS A 226 19.63 -13.70 -7.23
CA CYS A 226 20.38 -14.92 -7.53
C CYS A 226 21.84 -14.69 -7.16
N MET A 227 22.38 -15.44 -6.20
CA MET A 227 23.79 -15.35 -5.80
C MET A 227 24.72 -16.17 -6.73
N ASP A 228 24.34 -16.38 -8.00
CA ASP A 228 25.18 -17.12 -8.93
C ASP A 228 26.33 -16.24 -9.43
N GLU A 229 27.51 -16.42 -8.84
CA GLU A 229 28.77 -15.70 -9.16
C GLU A 229 29.35 -15.99 -10.56
N GLN A 230 28.65 -16.69 -11.46
CA GLN A 230 29.24 -17.21 -12.71
C GLN A 230 28.90 -16.45 -14.00
N CYS A 231 28.23 -15.30 -13.97
CA CYS A 231 28.07 -14.47 -15.16
C CYS A 231 29.11 -13.33 -15.22
N GLN A 232 30.39 -13.69 -15.44
CA GLN A 232 31.39 -12.76 -15.94
C GLN A 232 31.01 -12.33 -17.38
N MET A 233 31.09 -11.03 -17.66
CA MET A 233 30.83 -10.46 -18.98
C MET A 233 31.78 -11.07 -20.05
N PRO A 234 31.30 -11.37 -21.27
CA PRO A 234 32.14 -11.23 -22.45
C PRO A 234 32.47 -9.73 -22.58
N GLN A 235 33.75 -9.41 -22.75
CA GLN A 235 34.17 -8.03 -22.94
C GLN A 235 33.40 -7.42 -24.11
N LEU A 236 32.78 -6.25 -23.88
CA LEU A 236 32.30 -5.42 -24.97
C LEU A 236 33.52 -5.09 -25.82
N GLY A 237 33.65 -5.76 -26.96
CA GLY A 237 34.71 -5.53 -27.91
C GLY A 237 34.66 -4.07 -28.32
N ALA A 238 35.67 -3.32 -27.90
CA ALA A 238 36.08 -2.13 -28.60
C ALA A 238 36.36 -2.55 -30.06
N THR A 239 35.51 -2.10 -30.97
CA THR A 239 35.82 -2.01 -32.40
C THR A 239 35.53 -0.56 -32.74
N ALA A 240 36.51 0.34 -32.64
CA ALA A 240 37.61 0.60 -33.58
C ALA A 240 37.11 1.31 -34.84
N LEU A 241 37.42 2.61 -34.88
CA LEU A 241 37.44 3.58 -36.00
C LEU A 241 36.12 3.89 -36.72
#